data_AF-A0A497NHN8-F1
#
_entry.id   AF-A0A497NHN8-F1
#
_cell.length_a   1.000
_cell.length_b   1.000
_cell.length_c   1.000
_cell.angle_alpha   90.00
_cell.angle_beta   90.00
_cell.angle_gamma   90.00
#
_symmetry.space_group_name_H-M   'P 1'
#
loop_
_entity.id
_entity.type
_entity.pdbx_description
1 polymer ?
#
loop_
_entity_poly.entity_id
_entity_poly.type
_entity_poly.pdbx_seq_one_letter_code
_entity_poly.pdbx_strand_id
1 'polypeptide(L)'
;MTEFLIGTGGWAYFRVPGLKPLDAYARAFNFVEVNSTFYEIPNLRLVESWRRRVPPDFEFSVRCHRNVTHKYRMEPVGNALATLEIMRDICKVLKARFLVLVTPTTLDFSPKKIRSIDDLFQSVDLKGVRLVWEVRRKIGEPVPSSLINLMEKRGIIHCVDISKEEPALDSDTLYTRVFGKGVHNIYQFDDEELLEIDRKVTSRKLDTAVISFHNVKMYKDAARYKIYRQTKKFPPVTKGKGQLSLKEVLMEDAKFPASKRQLIKDQGWKVIDLSDDRRVHAYTLLEKLPNRTFYSVDEVLSSLQQT
;
A
#
# COMPACT_ATOMS: atom_id res chain seq x y z
N MET A 1 -9.51 22.34 1.31
CA MET A 1 -8.50 21.63 2.11
C MET A 1 -8.54 20.18 1.65
N THR A 2 -7.41 19.56 1.33
CA THR A 2 -7.36 18.17 0.83
C THR A 2 -7.81 17.18 1.90
N GLU A 3 -8.73 16.28 1.56
CA GLU A 3 -9.12 15.13 2.39
C GLU A 3 -8.03 14.06 2.36
N PHE A 4 -7.58 13.58 3.53
CA PHE A 4 -6.59 12.50 3.62
C PHE A 4 -7.22 11.20 4.11
N LEU A 5 -7.13 10.17 3.28
CA LEU A 5 -7.54 8.81 3.57
C LEU A 5 -6.29 7.94 3.74
N ILE A 6 -5.91 7.66 4.99
CA ILE A 6 -4.67 6.96 5.33
C ILE A 6 -5.02 5.61 5.94
N GLY A 7 -4.51 4.55 5.33
CA GLY A 7 -4.79 3.18 5.76
C GLY A 7 -3.91 2.16 5.05
N THR A 8 -4.43 0.95 4.89
CA THR A 8 -3.66 -0.21 4.45
C THR A 8 -4.45 -1.10 3.50
N GLY A 9 -3.73 -1.98 2.82
CA GLY A 9 -4.27 -3.06 2.01
C GLY A 9 -4.91 -4.20 2.80
N GLY A 10 -5.95 -3.90 3.58
CA GLY A 10 -6.67 -4.87 4.41
C GLY A 10 -6.36 -4.74 5.90
N TRP A 11 -7.13 -5.46 6.71
CA TRP A 11 -7.15 -5.34 8.18
C TRP A 11 -7.03 -6.67 8.93
N ALA A 12 -7.01 -7.81 8.25
CA ALA A 12 -7.15 -9.13 8.87
C ALA A 12 -6.05 -9.45 9.91
N TYR A 13 -4.86 -8.88 9.72
CA TYR A 13 -3.71 -9.06 10.61
C TYR A 13 -3.59 -7.96 11.68
N PHE A 14 -4.51 -7.01 11.73
CA PHE A 14 -4.56 -5.98 12.77
C PHE A 14 -5.19 -6.54 14.05
N ARG A 15 -4.39 -7.24 14.84
CA ARG A 15 -4.85 -7.98 16.03
C ARG A 15 -4.64 -7.15 17.29
N VAL A 16 -5.74 -6.84 17.98
CA VAL A 16 -5.73 -6.24 19.32
C VAL A 16 -6.49 -7.19 20.25
N PRO A 17 -5.91 -7.65 21.37
CA PRO A 17 -6.59 -8.54 22.31
C PRO A 17 -7.97 -8.02 22.70
N GLY A 18 -8.98 -8.90 22.63
CA GLY A 18 -10.37 -8.57 23.00
C GLY A 18 -11.18 -7.83 21.92
N LEU A 19 -10.60 -7.48 20.77
CA LEU A 19 -11.30 -6.79 19.68
C LEU A 19 -11.26 -7.59 18.38
N LYS A 20 -12.33 -7.52 17.58
CA LYS A 20 -12.30 -8.05 16.21
C LYS A 20 -11.38 -7.17 15.35
N PRO A 21 -10.65 -7.74 14.37
CA PRO A 21 -9.64 -6.98 13.63
C PRO A 21 -10.14 -5.70 12.96
N LEU A 22 -11.30 -5.72 12.29
CA LEU A 22 -11.84 -4.50 11.64
C LEU A 22 -12.23 -3.44 12.68
N ASP A 23 -12.82 -3.85 13.79
CA ASP A 23 -13.31 -2.95 14.84
C ASP A 23 -12.13 -2.25 15.53
N ALA A 24 -11.02 -2.98 15.74
CA ALA A 24 -9.76 -2.40 16.21
C ALA A 24 -9.13 -1.48 15.14
N TYR A 25 -9.12 -1.91 13.89
CA TYR A 25 -8.53 -1.18 12.77
C TYR A 25 -9.20 0.19 12.56
N ALA A 26 -10.54 0.23 12.59
CA ALA A 26 -11.32 1.45 12.38
C ALA A 26 -11.20 2.47 13.52
N ARG A 27 -10.59 2.10 14.65
CA ARG A 27 -10.20 3.06 15.71
C ARG A 27 -8.88 3.76 15.38
N ALA A 28 -8.02 3.13 14.58
CA ALA A 28 -6.70 3.66 14.22
C ALA A 28 -6.72 4.41 12.89
N PHE A 29 -7.50 3.96 11.91
CA PHE A 29 -7.52 4.49 10.54
C PHE A 29 -8.92 4.91 10.11
N ASN A 30 -9.00 5.79 9.12
CA ASN A 30 -10.26 6.27 8.53
C ASN A 30 -10.54 5.63 7.15
N PHE A 31 -9.65 4.76 6.67
CA PHE A 31 -9.70 4.20 5.33
C PHE A 31 -9.14 2.78 5.31
N VAL A 32 -9.68 1.91 4.46
CA VAL A 32 -9.05 0.62 4.11
C VAL A 32 -9.35 0.17 2.68
N GLU A 33 -8.36 -0.44 2.03
CA GLU A 33 -8.55 -1.15 0.76
C GLU A 33 -8.93 -2.61 1.01
N VAL A 34 -10.14 -3.01 0.61
CA VAL A 34 -10.60 -4.40 0.66
C VAL A 34 -9.87 -5.22 -0.39
N ASN A 35 -8.81 -5.91 0.03
CA ASN A 35 -7.97 -6.70 -0.87
C ASN A 35 -8.50 -8.12 -1.14
N SER A 36 -9.27 -8.70 -0.22
CA SER A 36 -9.77 -10.08 -0.35
C SER A 36 -10.69 -10.25 -1.57
N THR A 37 -11.41 -9.19 -1.95
CA THR A 37 -12.29 -9.17 -3.13
C THR A 37 -11.56 -9.38 -4.44
N PHE A 38 -10.24 -9.21 -4.47
CA PHE A 38 -9.43 -9.56 -5.64
C PHE A 38 -9.42 -11.07 -5.91
N TYR A 39 -9.53 -11.89 -4.86
CA TYR A 39 -9.41 -13.35 -4.95
C TYR A 39 -10.74 -14.06 -4.85
N GLU A 40 -11.65 -13.54 -4.02
CA GLU A 40 -12.94 -14.16 -3.72
C GLU A 40 -14.04 -13.11 -3.70
N ILE A 41 -15.21 -13.43 -4.26
CA ILE A 41 -16.39 -12.57 -4.15
C ILE A 41 -17.10 -12.88 -2.82
N PRO A 42 -17.10 -11.96 -1.84
CA PRO A 42 -17.77 -12.19 -0.57
C PRO A 42 -19.29 -12.14 -0.75
N ASN A 43 -20.03 -12.89 0.08
CA ASN A 43 -21.47 -12.72 0.20
C ASN A 43 -21.79 -11.30 0.71
N LEU A 44 -22.80 -10.64 0.13
CA LEU A 44 -23.26 -9.30 0.53
C LEU A 44 -23.58 -9.17 2.02
N ARG A 45 -24.11 -10.21 2.69
CA ARG A 45 -24.35 -10.17 4.16
C ARG A 45 -23.06 -9.92 4.95
N LEU A 46 -21.95 -10.48 4.49
CA LEU A 46 -20.63 -10.26 5.10
C LEU A 46 -20.16 -8.82 4.85
N VAL A 47 -20.36 -8.32 3.63
CA VAL A 47 -20.02 -6.94 3.23
C VAL A 47 -20.81 -5.92 4.06
N GLU A 48 -22.12 -6.12 4.22
CA GLU A 48 -22.97 -5.29 5.09
C GLU A 48 -22.49 -5.31 6.55
N SER A 49 -22.08 -6.48 7.04
CA SER A 49 -21.49 -6.62 8.38
C SER A 49 -20.19 -5.83 8.51
N TRP A 50 -19.36 -5.75 7.47
CA TRP A 50 -18.19 -4.87 7.49
C TRP A 50 -18.59 -3.41 7.61
N ARG A 51 -19.53 -2.94 6.80
CA ARG A 51 -20.01 -1.55 6.84
C ARG A 51 -20.58 -1.14 8.19
N ARG A 52 -21.36 -2.02 8.84
CA ARG A 52 -21.99 -1.76 10.15
C ARG A 52 -21.01 -1.65 11.33
N ARG A 53 -19.78 -2.17 11.20
CA ARG A 53 -18.81 -2.24 12.30
C ARG A 53 -17.87 -1.05 12.38
N VAL A 54 -17.94 -0.14 11.42
CA VAL A 54 -17.05 1.00 11.31
C VAL A 54 -17.86 2.30 11.35
N PRO A 55 -17.24 3.45 11.72
CA PRO A 55 -17.92 4.75 11.70
C PRO A 55 -18.57 5.09 10.35
N PRO A 56 -19.62 5.93 10.31
CA PRO A 56 -20.29 6.30 9.06
C PRO A 56 -19.39 6.97 8.02
N ASP A 57 -18.39 7.72 8.48
CA ASP A 57 -17.39 8.48 7.70
C ASP A 57 -16.15 7.65 7.33
N PHE A 58 -16.05 6.39 7.79
CA PHE A 58 -14.95 5.51 7.42
C PHE A 58 -15.07 5.11 5.95
N GLU A 59 -14.01 5.32 5.16
CA GLU A 59 -13.98 5.01 3.73
C GLU A 59 -13.50 3.57 3.48
N PHE A 60 -14.15 2.90 2.52
CA PHE A 60 -13.60 1.69 1.92
C PHE A 60 -13.21 1.98 0.47
N SER A 61 -12.13 1.38 -0.02
CA SER A 61 -11.99 1.09 -1.44
C SER A 61 -12.09 -0.42 -1.65
N VAL A 62 -12.52 -0.84 -2.84
CA VAL A 62 -12.68 -2.26 -3.15
C VAL A 62 -11.72 -2.62 -4.26
N ARG A 63 -10.92 -3.67 -4.08
CA ARG A 63 -10.12 -4.19 -5.18
C ARG A 63 -10.99 -5.04 -6.09
N CYS A 64 -11.02 -4.71 -7.37
CA CYS A 64 -11.80 -5.43 -8.36
C CYS A 64 -11.36 -6.89 -8.45
N HIS A 65 -12.31 -7.80 -8.57
CA HIS A 65 -12.02 -9.22 -8.66
C HIS A 65 -11.10 -9.53 -9.86
N ARG A 66 -10.10 -10.38 -9.65
CA ARG A 66 -9.08 -10.72 -10.66
C ARG A 66 -9.64 -11.32 -11.93
N ASN A 67 -10.87 -11.83 -11.90
CA ASN A 67 -11.52 -12.32 -13.13
C ASN A 67 -11.60 -11.23 -14.20
N VAL A 68 -11.90 -9.98 -13.84
CA VAL A 68 -11.98 -8.88 -14.81
C VAL A 68 -10.61 -8.64 -15.46
N THR A 69 -9.56 -8.46 -14.64
CA THR A 69 -8.26 -8.01 -15.14
C THR A 69 -7.32 -9.12 -15.59
N HIS A 70 -7.44 -10.34 -15.04
CA HIS A 70 -6.52 -11.46 -15.32
C HIS A 70 -7.16 -12.57 -16.16
N LYS A 71 -8.38 -13.01 -15.81
CA LYS A 71 -9.06 -14.13 -16.49
C LYS A 71 -9.67 -13.68 -17.82
N TYR A 72 -10.50 -12.65 -17.78
CA TYR A 72 -11.17 -12.07 -18.93
C TYR A 72 -10.36 -10.96 -19.59
N ARG A 73 -9.21 -10.59 -19.00
CA ARG A 73 -8.23 -9.63 -19.55
C ARG A 73 -8.86 -8.32 -20.05
N MET A 74 -9.87 -7.86 -19.32
CA MET A 74 -10.66 -6.65 -19.59
C MET A 74 -11.31 -6.62 -20.97
N GLU A 75 -11.75 -7.78 -21.46
CA GLU A 75 -12.62 -7.88 -22.63
C GLU A 75 -14.09 -7.65 -22.22
N PRO A 76 -14.91 -7.02 -23.09
CA PRO A 76 -16.34 -6.76 -22.89
C PRO A 76 -17.19 -8.02 -23.07
N VAL A 77 -16.87 -9.07 -22.32
CA VAL A 77 -17.61 -10.33 -22.32
C VAL A 77 -18.60 -10.36 -21.15
N GLY A 78 -19.74 -11.06 -21.33
CA GLY A 78 -20.82 -11.09 -20.33
C GLY A 78 -20.36 -11.44 -18.92
N ASN A 79 -19.40 -12.36 -18.76
CA ASN A 79 -18.85 -12.71 -17.45
C ASN A 79 -18.02 -11.58 -16.80
N ALA A 80 -17.32 -10.76 -17.59
CA ALA A 80 -16.58 -9.61 -17.08
C ALA A 80 -17.55 -8.51 -16.63
N LEU A 81 -18.59 -8.25 -17.43
CA LEU A 81 -19.67 -7.32 -17.11
C LEU A 81 -20.38 -7.73 -15.81
N ALA A 82 -20.85 -8.97 -15.72
CA ALA A 82 -21.50 -9.50 -14.51
C ALA A 82 -20.58 -9.42 -13.29
N THR A 83 -19.27 -9.66 -13.44
CA THR A 83 -18.32 -9.50 -12.35
C THR A 83 -18.23 -8.03 -11.91
N LEU A 84 -18.15 -7.08 -12.85
CA LEU A 84 -18.11 -5.65 -12.54
C LEU A 84 -19.39 -5.15 -11.86
N GLU A 85 -20.56 -5.67 -12.25
CA GLU A 85 -21.83 -5.37 -11.59
C GLU A 85 -21.84 -5.83 -10.14
N ILE A 86 -21.35 -7.05 -9.87
CA ILE A 86 -21.18 -7.56 -8.50
C ILE A 86 -20.21 -6.65 -7.72
N MET A 87 -19.09 -6.26 -8.33
CA MET A 87 -18.12 -5.37 -7.67
C MET A 87 -18.73 -4.00 -7.35
N ARG A 88 -19.54 -3.43 -8.26
CA ARG A 88 -20.29 -2.19 -8.03
C ARG A 88 -21.25 -2.35 -6.85
N ASP A 89 -21.96 -3.47 -6.76
CA ASP A 89 -22.91 -3.70 -5.66
C ASP A 89 -22.19 -3.83 -4.31
N ILE A 90 -21.00 -4.46 -4.28
CA ILE A 90 -20.13 -4.47 -3.10
C ILE A 90 -19.70 -3.03 -2.73
N CYS A 91 -19.27 -2.23 -3.70
CA CYS A 91 -18.93 -0.83 -3.45
C CYS A 91 -20.12 -0.05 -2.89
N LYS A 92 -21.33 -0.24 -3.44
CA LYS A 92 -22.56 0.39 -2.96
C LYS A 92 -22.85 0.04 -1.50
N VAL A 93 -22.78 -1.23 -1.12
CA VAL A 93 -23.00 -1.67 0.26
C VAL A 93 -21.96 -1.06 1.21
N LEU A 94 -20.70 -1.00 0.79
CA LEU A 94 -19.64 -0.40 1.59
C LEU A 94 -19.64 1.14 1.57
N LYS A 95 -20.45 1.76 0.70
CA LYS A 95 -20.37 3.18 0.37
C LYS A 95 -18.97 3.59 -0.12
N ALA A 96 -18.30 2.70 -0.83
CA ALA A 96 -16.96 2.91 -1.35
C ALA A 96 -16.97 3.83 -2.59
N ARG A 97 -16.14 4.87 -2.59
CA ARG A 97 -15.96 5.76 -3.75
C ARG A 97 -15.11 5.15 -4.86
N PHE A 98 -14.26 4.17 -4.52
CA PHE A 98 -13.19 3.69 -5.41
C PHE A 98 -13.26 2.19 -5.68
N LEU A 99 -13.17 1.81 -6.95
CA LEU A 99 -12.95 0.43 -7.41
C LEU A 99 -11.56 0.32 -8.05
N VAL A 100 -10.68 -0.45 -7.41
CA VAL A 100 -9.26 -0.56 -7.78
C VAL A 100 -9.03 -1.71 -8.75
N LEU A 101 -8.66 -1.37 -9.99
CA LEU A 101 -8.22 -2.28 -11.03
C LEU A 101 -6.71 -2.48 -10.91
N VAL A 102 -6.28 -3.74 -10.81
CA VAL A 102 -4.86 -4.11 -10.90
C VAL A 102 -4.71 -5.09 -12.04
N THR A 103 -3.96 -4.71 -13.07
CA THR A 103 -3.72 -5.54 -14.25
C THR A 103 -2.40 -6.30 -14.13
N PRO A 104 -2.25 -7.47 -14.77
CA PRO A 104 -0.97 -8.17 -14.82
C PRO A 104 0.00 -7.48 -15.79
N THR A 105 1.30 -7.68 -15.60
CA THR A 105 2.37 -7.19 -16.50
C THR A 105 2.30 -7.76 -17.92
N THR A 106 1.54 -8.84 -18.12
CA THR A 106 1.34 -9.51 -19.41
C THR A 106 0.16 -8.97 -20.20
N LEU A 107 -0.58 -7.98 -19.69
CA LEU A 107 -1.68 -7.38 -20.43
C LEU A 107 -1.12 -6.48 -21.53
N ASP A 108 -1.53 -6.71 -22.77
CA ASP A 108 -1.15 -5.85 -23.89
C ASP A 108 -1.93 -4.52 -23.84
N PHE A 109 -1.34 -3.47 -24.38
CA PHE A 109 -1.98 -2.16 -24.51
C PHE A 109 -1.94 -1.70 -25.98
N SER A 110 -2.23 -2.64 -26.89
CA SER A 110 -2.39 -2.34 -28.31
C SER A 110 -3.60 -1.42 -28.53
N PRO A 111 -3.64 -0.63 -29.62
CA PRO A 111 -4.80 0.23 -29.92
C PRO A 111 -6.13 -0.54 -29.98
N LYS A 112 -6.12 -1.78 -30.49
CA LYS A 112 -7.30 -2.65 -30.50
C LYS A 112 -7.72 -3.04 -29.09
N LYS A 113 -6.77 -3.40 -28.23
CA LYS A 113 -7.06 -3.74 -26.83
C LYS A 113 -7.61 -2.56 -26.04
N ILE A 114 -7.04 -1.38 -26.20
CA ILE A 114 -7.50 -0.16 -25.53
C ILE A 114 -8.94 0.17 -25.92
N ARG A 115 -9.31 0.01 -27.20
CA ARG A 115 -10.71 0.13 -27.63
C ARG A 115 -11.61 -0.89 -26.93
N SER A 116 -11.21 -2.15 -26.89
CA SER A 116 -11.97 -3.20 -26.19
C SER A 116 -12.17 -2.90 -24.69
N ILE A 117 -11.14 -2.37 -24.02
CA ILE A 117 -11.24 -1.92 -22.63
C ILE A 117 -12.21 -0.74 -22.49
N ASP A 118 -12.16 0.23 -23.42
CA ASP A 118 -13.12 1.33 -23.44
C ASP A 118 -14.55 0.82 -23.60
N ASP A 119 -14.78 -0.14 -24.49
CA ASP A 119 -16.09 -0.78 -24.71
C ASP A 119 -16.59 -1.50 -23.44
N LEU A 120 -15.71 -2.19 -22.70
CA LEU A 120 -16.03 -2.80 -21.41
C LEU A 120 -16.52 -1.76 -20.40
N PHE A 121 -15.79 -0.64 -20.27
CA PHE A 121 -16.18 0.43 -19.33
C PHE A 121 -17.44 1.17 -19.77
N GLN A 122 -17.72 1.29 -21.07
CA GLN A 122 -18.99 1.83 -21.57
C GLN A 122 -20.18 0.94 -21.25
N SER A 123 -19.96 -0.37 -21.18
CA SER A 123 -21.00 -1.36 -21.03
C SER A 123 -21.50 -1.54 -19.58
N VAL A 124 -20.89 -0.87 -18.60
CA VAL A 124 -21.28 -0.95 -17.18
C VAL A 124 -21.41 0.44 -16.57
N ASP A 125 -22.58 0.74 -16.02
CA ASP A 125 -22.77 1.93 -15.17
C ASP A 125 -22.32 1.63 -13.74
N LEU A 126 -21.20 2.24 -13.34
CA LEU A 126 -20.61 2.13 -12.00
C LEU A 126 -21.29 3.05 -10.96
N LYS A 127 -22.35 3.77 -11.33
CA LYS A 127 -23.18 4.58 -10.43
C LYS A 127 -22.37 5.55 -9.55
N GLY A 128 -21.38 6.20 -10.16
CA GLY A 128 -20.50 7.18 -9.50
C GLY A 128 -19.28 6.59 -8.79
N VAL A 129 -19.12 5.26 -8.75
CA VAL A 129 -17.86 4.65 -8.27
C VAL A 129 -16.76 4.94 -9.28
N ARG A 130 -15.70 5.61 -8.82
CA ARG A 130 -14.58 6.01 -9.67
C ARG A 130 -13.57 4.87 -9.77
N LEU A 131 -13.10 4.61 -10.99
CA LEU A 131 -12.06 3.61 -11.23
C LEU A 131 -10.70 4.18 -10.82
N VAL A 132 -9.95 3.34 -10.10
CA VAL A 132 -8.54 3.55 -9.79
C VAL A 132 -7.78 2.44 -10.48
N TRP A 133 -6.75 2.75 -11.25
CA TRP A 133 -6.07 1.75 -12.06
C TRP A 133 -4.57 1.73 -11.80
N GLU A 134 -4.11 0.63 -11.20
CA GLU A 134 -2.70 0.26 -11.11
C GLU A 134 -2.29 -0.58 -12.33
N VAL A 135 -1.61 0.08 -13.27
CA VAL A 135 -1.14 -0.54 -14.52
C VAL A 135 0.22 -1.21 -14.25
N ARG A 136 0.23 -2.53 -14.04
CA ARG A 136 1.50 -3.26 -13.94
C ARG A 136 2.16 -3.38 -15.32
N ARG A 137 3.42 -2.97 -15.37
CA ARG A 137 4.30 -2.93 -16.56
C ARG A 137 5.68 -3.46 -16.19
N LYS A 138 6.54 -3.75 -17.17
CA LYS A 138 7.95 -4.05 -16.82
C LYS A 138 8.59 -2.78 -16.26
N ILE A 139 9.56 -2.97 -15.37
CA ILE A 139 10.28 -1.85 -14.74
C ILE A 139 10.89 -0.98 -15.83
N GLY A 140 10.63 0.34 -15.78
CA GLY A 140 11.14 1.32 -16.73
C GLY A 140 10.30 1.51 -18.00
N GLU A 141 9.32 0.66 -18.28
CA GLU A 141 8.42 0.88 -19.43
C GLU A 141 7.45 2.03 -19.13
N PRO A 142 7.29 3.05 -20.00
CA PRO A 142 6.33 4.14 -19.81
C PRO A 142 4.88 3.66 -19.96
N VAL A 143 3.92 4.42 -19.41
CA VAL A 143 2.49 4.13 -19.62
C VAL A 143 2.17 4.57 -21.06
N PRO A 144 1.56 3.71 -21.89
CA PRO A 144 1.24 4.08 -23.26
C PRO A 144 0.35 5.33 -23.33
N SER A 145 0.67 6.29 -24.20
CA SER A 145 -0.09 7.55 -24.33
C SER A 145 -1.56 7.30 -24.68
N SER A 146 -1.86 6.27 -25.47
CA SER A 146 -3.23 5.86 -25.78
C SER A 146 -4.01 5.39 -24.54
N LEU A 147 -3.34 4.78 -23.56
CA LEU A 147 -3.94 4.39 -22.29
C LEU A 147 -4.11 5.59 -21.37
N ILE A 148 -3.13 6.50 -21.33
CA ILE A 148 -3.23 7.80 -20.64
C ILE A 148 -4.48 8.55 -21.13
N ASN A 149 -4.65 8.69 -22.44
CA ASN A 149 -5.81 9.36 -23.05
C ASN A 149 -7.14 8.67 -22.68
N LEU A 150 -7.17 7.33 -22.64
CA LEU A 150 -8.35 6.58 -22.20
C LEU A 150 -8.69 6.89 -20.73
N MET A 151 -7.68 6.84 -19.85
CA MET A 151 -7.86 7.12 -18.44
C MET A 151 -8.35 8.55 -18.21
N GLU A 152 -7.76 9.54 -18.90
CA GLU A 152 -8.20 10.95 -18.86
C GLU A 152 -9.65 11.10 -19.34
N LYS A 153 -9.98 10.59 -20.54
CA LYS A 153 -11.34 10.60 -21.11
C LYS A 153 -12.40 10.04 -20.14
N ARG A 154 -12.03 9.03 -19.36
CA ARG A 154 -12.92 8.32 -18.43
C ARG A 154 -12.84 8.82 -16.99
N GLY A 155 -11.96 9.78 -16.68
CA GLY A 155 -11.70 10.23 -15.31
C GLY A 155 -11.13 9.14 -14.39
N ILE A 156 -10.42 8.16 -14.95
CA ILE A 156 -9.78 7.08 -14.18
C ILE A 156 -8.56 7.63 -13.45
N ILE A 157 -8.45 7.33 -12.16
CA ILE A 157 -7.30 7.71 -11.34
C ILE A 157 -6.15 6.74 -11.62
N HIS A 158 -5.02 7.25 -12.09
CA HIS A 158 -3.83 6.44 -12.28
C HIS A 158 -3.15 6.17 -10.93
N CYS A 159 -3.13 4.90 -10.50
CA CYS A 159 -2.54 4.47 -9.25
C CYS A 159 -1.10 3.98 -9.47
N VAL A 160 -0.18 4.57 -8.72
CA VAL A 160 1.23 4.19 -8.69
C VAL A 160 1.70 4.01 -7.26
N ASP A 161 2.86 3.40 -7.08
CA ASP A 161 3.61 3.52 -5.83
C ASP A 161 4.37 4.86 -5.85
N ILE A 162 3.81 5.88 -5.19
CA ILE A 162 4.37 7.24 -5.18
C ILE A 162 5.80 7.31 -4.59
N SER A 163 6.22 6.27 -3.86
CA SER A 163 7.60 6.14 -3.36
C SER A 163 8.59 5.72 -4.45
N LYS A 164 8.12 5.35 -5.63
CA LYS A 164 8.92 4.85 -6.76
C LYS A 164 8.75 5.67 -8.03
N GLU A 165 7.54 6.13 -8.31
CA GLU A 165 7.23 6.80 -9.57
C GLU A 165 6.09 7.80 -9.40
N GLU A 166 5.98 8.73 -10.34
CA GLU A 166 4.91 9.72 -10.36
C GLU A 166 3.74 9.25 -11.24
N PRO A 167 2.48 9.60 -10.90
CA PRO A 167 1.35 9.36 -11.77
C PRO A 167 1.55 10.06 -13.12
N ALA A 168 1.30 9.34 -14.21
CA ALA A 168 1.31 9.89 -15.57
C ALA A 168 0.15 10.85 -15.89
N LEU A 169 -0.78 11.06 -14.96
CA LEU A 169 -1.98 11.88 -15.12
C LEU A 169 -2.20 12.72 -13.86
N ASP A 170 -2.53 13.99 -14.07
CA ASP A 170 -3.06 14.83 -13.01
C ASP A 170 -4.53 14.51 -12.77
N SER A 171 -4.95 14.65 -11.51
CA SER A 171 -6.28 14.33 -11.05
C SER A 171 -6.55 15.11 -9.76
N ASP A 172 -7.79 15.52 -9.55
CA ASP A 172 -8.31 16.03 -8.27
C ASP A 172 -8.12 15.02 -7.12
N THR A 173 -7.98 13.73 -7.43
CA THR A 173 -7.69 12.67 -6.47
C THR A 173 -6.36 11.99 -6.77
N LEU A 174 -5.48 11.91 -5.76
CA LEU A 174 -4.34 10.99 -5.76
C LEU A 174 -4.74 9.69 -5.05
N TYR A 175 -4.55 8.55 -5.70
CA TYR A 175 -4.66 7.24 -5.05
C TYR A 175 -3.32 6.51 -5.22
N THR A 176 -2.62 6.26 -4.12
CA THR A 176 -1.31 5.60 -4.13
C THR A 176 -1.34 4.33 -3.28
N ARG A 177 -0.72 3.28 -3.82
CA ARG A 177 -0.49 2.00 -3.12
C ARG A 177 1.00 1.87 -2.89
N VAL A 178 1.44 2.14 -1.66
CA VAL A 178 2.86 2.21 -1.32
C VAL A 178 3.37 0.85 -0.83
N PHE A 179 4.30 0.27 -1.57
CA PHE A 179 4.94 -1.02 -1.26
C PHE A 179 6.37 -0.84 -0.77
N GLY A 180 7.00 0.30 -1.09
CA GLY A 180 8.38 0.61 -0.72
C GLY A 180 9.40 -0.03 -1.63
N LYS A 181 10.66 0.37 -1.51
CA LYS A 181 11.73 0.12 -2.50
C LYS A 181 12.29 -1.32 -2.45
N GLY A 182 11.81 -2.14 -1.52
CA GLY A 182 12.24 -3.53 -1.34
C GLY A 182 11.62 -4.55 -2.31
N VAL A 183 12.16 -5.77 -2.26
CA VAL A 183 11.70 -6.92 -3.05
C VAL A 183 10.45 -7.53 -2.41
N HIS A 184 9.46 -7.95 -3.22
CA HIS A 184 8.22 -8.62 -2.75
C HIS A 184 7.52 -7.93 -1.55
N ASN A 185 7.53 -6.59 -1.52
CA ASN A 185 6.92 -5.73 -0.48
C ASN A 185 7.60 -5.82 0.90
N ILE A 186 8.76 -6.46 0.98
CA ILE A 186 9.59 -6.53 2.19
C ILE A 186 10.30 -5.19 2.34
N TYR A 187 9.65 -4.28 3.05
CA TYR A 187 10.14 -2.93 3.28
C TYR A 187 9.46 -2.28 4.49
N GLN A 188 10.12 -1.30 5.09
CA GLN A 188 9.57 -0.41 6.10
C GLN A 188 10.12 0.99 5.83
N PHE A 189 9.26 2.00 5.77
CA PHE A 189 9.71 3.35 5.41
C PHE A 189 10.37 4.05 6.60
N ASP A 190 11.54 4.64 6.41
CA ASP A 190 12.12 5.51 7.43
C ASP A 190 11.44 6.90 7.46
N ASP A 191 11.91 7.80 8.34
CA ASP A 191 11.30 9.13 8.45
C ASP A 191 11.46 9.96 7.16
N GLU A 192 12.61 9.90 6.51
CA GLU A 192 12.91 10.70 5.32
C GLU A 192 12.04 10.26 4.13
N GLU A 193 11.85 8.96 3.96
CA GLU A 193 11.00 8.42 2.89
C GLU A 193 9.52 8.74 3.10
N LEU A 194 9.04 8.69 4.36
CA LEU A 194 7.67 9.13 4.67
C LEU A 194 7.48 10.63 4.44
N LEU A 195 8.50 11.45 4.73
CA LEU A 195 8.50 12.88 4.42
C LEU A 195 8.52 13.14 2.92
N GLU A 196 9.28 12.36 2.15
CA GLU A 196 9.30 12.46 0.68
C GLU A 196 7.90 12.18 0.11
N ILE A 197 7.24 11.13 0.60
CA ILE A 197 5.85 10.81 0.23
C ILE A 197 4.91 11.98 0.59
N ASP A 198 5.00 12.55 1.80
CA ASP A 198 4.17 13.69 2.20
C ASP A 198 4.41 14.91 1.31
N ARG A 199 5.67 15.23 0.99
CA ARG A 199 6.02 16.34 0.09
C ARG A 199 5.44 16.13 -1.30
N LYS A 200 5.57 14.92 -1.86
CA LYS A 200 4.96 14.58 -3.15
C LYS A 200 3.44 14.75 -3.09
N VAL A 201 2.78 14.24 -2.05
CA VAL A 201 1.31 14.36 -1.96
C VAL A 201 0.89 15.83 -1.79
N THR A 202 1.58 16.60 -0.96
CA THR A 202 1.20 17.98 -0.60
C THR A 202 1.62 19.04 -1.60
N SER A 203 2.57 18.77 -2.49
CA SER A 203 2.92 19.67 -3.59
C SER A 203 1.83 19.76 -4.67
N ARG A 204 0.79 18.92 -4.57
CA ARG A 204 -0.31 18.83 -5.53
C ARG A 204 -1.56 19.53 -5.02
N LYS A 205 -2.33 20.09 -5.96
CA LYS A 205 -3.68 20.60 -5.68
C LYS A 205 -4.68 19.46 -5.77
N LEU A 206 -4.95 18.81 -4.64
CA LEU A 206 -5.84 17.66 -4.54
C LEU A 206 -7.07 17.98 -3.71
N ASP A 207 -8.23 17.47 -4.12
CA ASP A 207 -9.43 17.38 -3.29
C ASP A 207 -9.30 16.20 -2.34
N THR A 208 -8.82 15.04 -2.82
CA THR A 208 -8.64 13.81 -2.02
C THR A 208 -7.26 13.19 -2.23
N ALA A 209 -6.63 12.72 -1.15
CA ALA A 209 -5.40 11.94 -1.17
C ALA A 209 -5.61 10.62 -0.42
N VAL A 210 -5.56 9.51 -1.14
CA VAL A 210 -5.64 8.15 -0.61
C VAL A 210 -4.25 7.53 -0.57
N ILE A 211 -3.77 7.19 0.62
CA ILE A 211 -2.48 6.56 0.85
C ILE A 211 -2.73 5.19 1.48
N SER A 212 -2.65 4.13 0.66
CA SER A 212 -2.80 2.74 1.08
C SER A 212 -1.42 2.09 1.22
N PHE A 213 -1.03 1.72 2.44
CA PHE A 213 0.22 0.99 2.68
C PHE A 213 0.04 -0.52 2.46
N HIS A 214 1.00 -1.12 1.75
CA HIS A 214 1.00 -2.56 1.38
C HIS A 214 2.32 -3.28 1.69
N ASN A 215 3.31 -2.58 2.25
CA ASN A 215 4.56 -3.17 2.70
C ASN A 215 4.35 -4.09 3.92
N VAL A 216 5.34 -4.93 4.23
CA VAL A 216 5.23 -5.91 5.32
C VAL A 216 4.99 -5.27 6.71
N LYS A 217 5.41 -4.02 6.93
CA LYS A 217 5.16 -3.23 8.15
C LYS A 217 4.03 -2.18 7.98
N MET A 218 3.13 -2.38 7.02
CA MET A 218 2.10 -1.40 6.62
C MET A 218 1.33 -0.73 7.75
N TYR A 219 0.92 -1.46 8.80
CA TYR A 219 0.16 -0.87 9.90
C TYR A 219 0.99 0.12 10.72
N LYS A 220 2.27 -0.20 10.97
CA LYS A 220 3.19 0.70 11.69
C LYS A 220 3.47 1.95 10.86
N ASP A 221 3.74 1.79 9.56
CA ASP A 221 4.06 2.92 8.68
C ASP A 221 2.85 3.81 8.41
N ALA A 222 1.66 3.25 8.19
CA ALA A 222 0.43 4.02 8.07
C ALA A 222 0.13 4.81 9.35
N ALA A 223 0.31 4.21 10.53
CA ALA A 223 0.12 4.90 11.81
C ALA A 223 1.15 6.02 12.01
N ARG A 224 2.43 5.75 11.71
CA ARG A 224 3.51 6.76 11.77
C ARG A 224 3.22 7.94 10.85
N TYR A 225 2.86 7.69 9.60
CA TYR A 225 2.52 8.71 8.64
C TYR A 225 1.31 9.54 9.09
N LYS A 226 0.24 8.88 9.57
CA LYS A 226 -0.95 9.55 10.10
C LYS A 226 -0.63 10.44 11.31
N ILE A 227 0.13 9.93 12.28
CA ILE A 227 0.53 10.70 13.47
C ILE A 227 1.42 11.89 13.09
N TYR A 228 2.37 11.72 12.16
CA TYR A 228 3.17 12.82 11.66
C TYR A 228 2.30 13.90 10.99
N ARG A 229 1.32 13.53 10.17
CA ARG A 229 0.39 14.49 9.56
C ARG A 229 -0.37 15.31 10.61
N GLN A 230 -0.71 14.70 11.74
CA GLN A 230 -1.46 15.32 12.84
C GLN A 230 -0.59 16.16 13.78
N THR A 231 0.65 15.73 14.03
CA THR A 231 1.49 16.27 15.12
C THR A 231 2.82 16.87 14.66
N LYS A 232 3.16 16.69 13.37
CA LYS A 232 4.46 16.99 12.77
C LYS A 232 5.65 16.28 13.41
N LYS A 233 5.40 15.19 14.15
CA LYS A 233 6.42 14.31 14.74
C LYS A 233 6.13 12.85 14.43
N PHE A 234 7.15 12.09 14.08
CA PHE A 234 7.02 10.64 13.97
C PHE A 234 7.06 10.00 15.36
N PRO A 235 6.17 9.04 15.66
CA PRO A 235 6.28 8.25 16.87
C PRO A 235 7.41 7.21 16.72
N PRO A 236 7.92 6.67 17.84
CA PRO A 236 8.97 5.66 17.80
C PRO A 236 8.50 4.34 17.17
N VAL A 237 9.44 3.58 16.60
CA VAL A 237 9.18 2.24 16.02
C VAL A 237 9.45 1.09 16.98
N THR A 238 10.27 1.35 18.00
CA THR A 238 10.76 0.44 19.04
C THR A 238 10.70 1.12 20.41
N LYS A 239 10.99 0.38 21.49
CA LYS A 239 11.07 0.93 22.85
C LYS A 239 12.43 1.54 23.16
N GLY A 240 13.49 1.00 22.55
CA GLY A 240 14.86 1.43 22.73
C GLY A 240 15.32 2.47 21.70
N LYS A 241 16.57 2.90 21.80
CA LYS A 241 17.25 3.76 20.81
C LYS A 241 18.61 3.18 20.45
N GLY A 242 19.15 3.56 19.30
CA GLY A 242 20.45 3.12 18.81
C GLY A 242 20.59 1.59 18.81
N GLN A 243 21.60 1.06 19.50
CA GLN A 243 21.84 -0.38 19.60
C GLN A 243 20.70 -1.14 20.29
N LEU A 244 19.98 -0.54 21.24
CA LEU A 244 18.83 -1.19 21.89
C LEU A 244 17.64 -1.32 20.93
N SER A 245 17.44 -0.32 20.07
CA SER A 245 16.45 -0.39 18.99
C SER A 245 16.83 -1.47 17.98
N LEU A 246 18.10 -1.53 17.58
CA LEU A 246 18.61 -2.59 16.70
C LEU A 246 18.44 -3.98 17.32
N LYS A 247 18.70 -4.14 18.63
CA LYS A 247 18.45 -5.39 19.35
C LYS A 247 17.00 -5.83 19.20
N GLU A 248 16.04 -4.93 19.46
CA GLU A 248 14.60 -5.22 19.34
C GLU A 248 14.23 -5.66 17.92
N VAL A 249 14.74 -4.95 16.90
CA VAL A 249 14.50 -5.28 15.49
C VAL A 249 15.06 -6.64 15.09
N LEU A 250 16.29 -6.95 15.52
CA LEU A 250 16.93 -8.24 15.21
C LEU A 250 16.26 -9.40 15.95
N MET A 251 15.86 -9.21 17.20
CA MET A 251 15.18 -10.25 18.00
C MET A 251 13.81 -10.65 17.45
N GLU A 252 13.22 -9.86 16.54
CA GLU A 252 11.92 -10.14 15.95
C GLU A 252 11.94 -11.41 15.07
N ASP A 253 12.99 -11.59 14.25
CA ASP A 253 13.09 -12.73 13.32
C ASP A 253 14.51 -13.01 12.76
N ALA A 254 15.57 -12.38 13.26
CA ALA A 254 16.92 -12.61 12.73
C ALA A 254 17.37 -14.05 12.98
N LYS A 255 17.93 -14.67 11.94
CA LYS A 255 18.44 -16.04 11.98
C LYS A 255 19.95 -16.03 12.07
N PHE A 256 20.49 -16.93 12.89
CA PHE A 256 21.93 -17.11 13.08
C PHE A 256 22.32 -18.59 12.87
N PRO A 257 23.56 -18.89 12.42
CA PRO A 257 24.62 -17.94 12.09
C PRO A 257 24.32 -17.10 10.84
N ALA A 258 24.80 -15.86 10.81
CA ALA A 258 24.60 -14.93 9.69
C ALA A 258 25.84 -14.08 9.42
N SER A 259 26.18 -13.92 8.14
CA SER A 259 27.20 -12.94 7.73
C SER A 259 26.66 -11.52 7.78
N LYS A 260 27.54 -10.51 7.84
CA LYS A 260 27.15 -9.08 7.65
C LYS A 260 26.23 -8.88 6.44
N ARG A 261 26.60 -9.47 5.29
CA ARG A 261 25.82 -9.37 4.05
C ARG A 261 24.41 -9.95 4.22
N GLN A 262 24.30 -11.08 4.91
CA GLN A 262 22.99 -11.71 5.17
C GLN A 262 22.15 -10.86 6.12
N LEU A 263 22.73 -10.33 7.20
CA LEU A 263 22.04 -9.42 8.12
C LEU A 263 21.54 -8.17 7.40
N ILE A 264 22.37 -7.53 6.58
CA ILE A 264 21.97 -6.37 5.76
C ILE A 264 20.81 -6.72 4.83
N LYS A 265 20.91 -7.86 4.12
CA LYS A 265 19.88 -8.29 3.18
C LYS A 265 18.54 -8.53 3.88
N ASP A 266 18.55 -9.25 4.99
CA ASP A 266 17.33 -9.75 5.63
C ASP A 266 16.73 -8.77 6.64
N GLN A 267 17.56 -7.92 7.25
CA GLN A 267 17.17 -7.04 8.35
C GLN A 267 17.39 -5.56 8.05
N GLY A 268 18.24 -5.23 7.07
CA GLY A 268 18.67 -3.85 6.81
C GLY A 268 17.55 -2.91 6.37
N TRP A 269 16.49 -3.44 5.77
CA TRP A 269 15.30 -2.68 5.31
C TRP A 269 14.32 -2.31 6.45
N LYS A 270 14.51 -2.90 7.65
CA LYS A 270 13.68 -2.58 8.82
C LYS A 270 14.15 -1.27 9.43
N VAL A 271 13.27 -0.58 10.14
CA VAL A 271 13.59 0.73 10.71
C VAL A 271 13.87 0.61 12.21
N ILE A 272 14.90 1.34 12.65
CA ILE A 272 15.30 1.52 14.06
C ILE A 272 15.13 2.98 14.47
N ASP A 273 14.90 3.22 15.76
CA ASP A 273 15.02 4.54 16.38
C ASP A 273 16.50 4.81 16.68
N LEU A 274 17.15 5.68 15.91
CA LEU A 274 18.54 6.07 16.16
C LEU A 274 18.63 7.05 17.33
N SER A 275 17.67 7.98 17.41
CA SER A 275 17.48 8.98 18.47
C SER A 275 15.97 9.21 18.70
N ASP A 276 15.60 10.15 19.57
CA ASP A 276 14.20 10.53 19.83
C ASP A 276 13.46 11.06 18.59
N ASP A 277 14.21 11.70 17.70
CA ASP A 277 13.73 12.48 16.56
C ASP A 277 14.10 11.88 15.22
N ARG A 278 14.85 10.76 15.20
CA ARG A 278 15.37 10.18 13.95
C ARG A 278 15.23 8.67 13.91
N ARG A 279 14.44 8.19 12.95
CA ARG A 279 14.34 6.78 12.58
C ARG A 279 15.01 6.54 11.24
N VAL A 280 15.83 5.50 11.17
CA VAL A 280 16.61 5.13 9.99
C VAL A 280 16.52 3.63 9.75
N HIS A 281 16.85 3.21 8.53
CA HIS A 281 17.05 1.80 8.22
C HIS A 281 18.13 1.16 9.12
N ALA A 282 17.90 -0.07 9.57
CA ALA A 282 18.84 -0.86 10.37
C ALA A 282 20.17 -1.05 9.63
N TYR A 283 20.15 -0.99 8.29
CA TYR A 283 21.32 -0.86 7.43
C TYR A 283 22.35 0.13 7.98
N THR A 284 21.94 1.31 8.46
CA THR A 284 22.83 2.37 8.96
C THR A 284 23.77 1.90 10.08
N LEU A 285 23.34 0.94 10.91
CA LEU A 285 24.20 0.33 11.92
C LEU A 285 24.85 -0.96 11.41
N LEU A 286 24.10 -1.82 10.72
CA LEU A 286 24.61 -3.11 10.23
C LEU A 286 25.76 -2.96 9.23
N GLU A 287 25.78 -1.89 8.43
CA GLU A 287 26.87 -1.59 7.50
C GLU A 287 28.20 -1.32 8.22
N LYS A 288 28.19 -0.93 9.49
CA LYS A 288 29.42 -0.69 10.25
C LYS A 288 30.10 -1.98 10.74
N LEU A 289 29.39 -3.11 10.72
CA LEU A 289 29.93 -4.38 11.17
C LEU A 289 31.15 -4.83 10.35
N PRO A 290 32.12 -5.54 10.95
CA PRO A 290 33.19 -6.20 10.19
C PRO A 290 32.63 -7.32 9.30
N ASN A 291 33.34 -7.61 8.21
CA ASN A 291 33.00 -8.71 7.29
C ASN A 291 33.33 -10.07 7.93
N ARG A 292 32.44 -10.57 8.79
CA ARG A 292 32.51 -11.90 9.40
C ARG A 292 31.12 -12.51 9.62
N THR A 293 31.11 -13.74 10.11
CA THR A 293 29.89 -14.42 10.57
C THR A 293 29.65 -14.11 12.04
N PHE A 294 28.39 -13.82 12.37
CA PHE A 294 27.87 -13.63 13.72
C PHE A 294 26.99 -14.83 14.07
N TYR A 295 26.97 -15.21 15.34
CA TYR A 295 26.23 -16.36 15.86
C TYR A 295 25.09 -15.96 16.80
N SER A 296 25.00 -14.69 17.18
CA SER A 296 23.92 -14.17 18.01
C SER A 296 23.71 -12.67 17.82
N VAL A 297 22.56 -12.17 18.30
CA VAL A 297 22.28 -10.73 18.37
C VAL A 297 23.30 -10.03 19.28
N ASP A 298 23.65 -10.61 20.43
CA ASP A 298 24.58 -9.97 21.37
C ASP A 298 26.00 -9.83 20.79
N GLU A 299 26.43 -10.77 19.94
CA GLU A 299 27.69 -10.66 19.20
C GLU A 299 27.66 -9.51 18.17
N VAL A 300 26.54 -9.33 17.48
CA VAL A 300 26.33 -8.19 16.56
C VAL A 300 26.46 -6.88 17.32
N LEU A 301 25.78 -6.74 18.45
CA LEU A 301 25.78 -5.50 19.24
C LEU A 301 27.16 -5.21 19.85
N SER A 302 27.83 -6.23 20.39
CA SER A 302 29.19 -6.09 20.95
C SER A 302 30.18 -5.62 19.90
N SER A 303 30.05 -6.09 18.66
CA SER A 303 30.89 -5.66 17.55
C SER A 303 30.70 -4.19 17.18
N LEU A 304 29.49 -3.64 17.34
CA LEU A 304 29.20 -2.22 17.07
C LEU A 304 29.71 -1.27 18.14
N GLN A 305 30.07 -1.75 19.33
CA GLN A 305 30.69 -0.92 20.38
C GLN A 305 32.19 -0.69 20.12
N GLN A 306 32.80 -1.53 19.30
CA GLN A 306 34.22 -1.51 18.97
C GLN A 306 34.53 -0.73 17.68
N THR A 307 33.49 -0.16 17.02
CA THR A 307 33.58 0.53 15.73
C THR A 307 33.16 1.99 15.87
#